data_AF-A0A9E1XZR8-F1
#
_entry.id   AF-A0A9E1XZR8-F1
#
_cell.length_a   1.000
_cell.length_b   1.000
_cell.length_c   1.000
_cell.angle_alpha   90.00
_cell.angle_beta   90.00
_cell.angle_gamma   90.00
#
_symmetry.space_group_name_H-M   'P 1'
#
loop_
_entity.id
_entity.type
_entity.pdbx_description
1 polymer ?
#
loop_
_entity_poly.entity_id
_entity_poly.type
_entity_poly.pdbx_seq_one_letter_code
_entity_poly.pdbx_strand_id
1 'polypeptide(L)'
;QFQADTGTEVRDAIDALSSITPLHGLVIDLRNNPGGVLQAAVALSDLFIKEGIIVYTEGRLENAAATFRATESVVIDGVPLIVLVNEGSASASEIVAGALQDHQRALVMGTRTFGKGSVQTILQLTSDKAIKLTTALYFTPNGRSIQAEGIIPDLWVDRSTVTKLKSNPFRLQERDLPGHLNAPSNDAAEPGSAQEPAEVVGNDYQLNQALTLLKGLHILAEKP
;
A
#
# COMPACT_ATOMS: atom_id res chain seq x y z
N GLN A 1 -3.81 -0.24 -13.57
CA GLN A 1 -3.11 0.81 -14.33
C GLN A 1 -3.68 2.14 -13.88
N PHE A 2 -2.84 3.18 -13.75
CA PHE A 2 -3.25 4.53 -13.43
C PHE A 2 -3.91 5.22 -14.64
N GLN A 3 -5.16 5.62 -14.46
CA GLN A 3 -5.97 6.37 -15.42
C GLN A 3 -6.20 7.79 -14.91
N ALA A 4 -6.63 8.71 -15.78
CA ALA A 4 -6.72 10.14 -15.46
C ALA A 4 -7.59 10.44 -14.23
N ASP A 5 -8.61 9.62 -13.99
CA ASP A 5 -9.62 9.69 -12.94
C ASP A 5 -9.26 8.93 -11.66
N THR A 6 -8.16 8.14 -11.63
CA THR A 6 -7.80 7.30 -10.48
C THR A 6 -7.77 8.06 -9.14
N GLY A 7 -7.28 9.31 -9.13
CA GLY A 7 -7.28 10.13 -7.90
C GLY A 7 -8.69 10.45 -7.40
N THR A 8 -9.61 10.76 -8.30
CA THR A 8 -11.01 11.06 -7.95
C THR A 8 -11.72 9.78 -7.49
N GLU A 9 -11.59 8.68 -8.25
CA GLU A 9 -12.24 7.42 -7.90
C GLU A 9 -11.80 6.88 -6.53
N VAL A 10 -10.51 7.01 -6.19
CA VAL A 10 -10.01 6.59 -4.88
C VAL A 10 -10.54 7.48 -3.76
N ARG A 11 -10.62 8.81 -3.96
CA ARG A 11 -11.26 9.72 -3.00
C ARG A 11 -12.70 9.31 -2.74
N ASP A 12 -13.48 9.16 -3.80
CA ASP A 12 -14.90 8.81 -3.70
C ASP A 12 -15.10 7.46 -2.99
N ALA A 13 -14.24 6.47 -3.27
CA ALA A 13 -14.26 5.18 -2.60
C ALA A 13 -13.93 5.30 -1.10
N ILE A 14 -12.96 6.12 -0.71
CA ILE A 14 -12.60 6.36 0.69
C ILE A 14 -13.73 7.08 1.42
N ASP A 15 -14.34 8.08 0.81
CA ASP A 15 -15.46 8.83 1.38
C ASP A 15 -16.67 7.91 1.60
N ALA A 16 -16.98 7.06 0.60
CA ALA A 16 -18.03 6.06 0.71
C ALA A 16 -17.77 5.07 1.86
N LEU A 17 -16.55 4.55 2.00
CA LEU A 17 -16.19 3.63 3.09
C LEU A 17 -16.28 4.32 4.46
N SER A 18 -15.77 5.54 4.57
CA SER A 18 -15.76 6.33 5.81
C SER A 18 -17.16 6.72 6.28
N SER A 19 -18.13 6.80 5.35
CA SER A 19 -19.53 7.07 5.69
C SER A 19 -20.25 5.89 6.36
N ILE A 20 -19.74 4.67 6.20
CA ILE A 20 -20.36 3.45 6.73
C ILE A 20 -19.81 3.14 8.12
N THR A 21 -18.48 3.21 8.27
CA THR A 21 -17.78 2.89 9.52
C THR A 21 -16.46 3.68 9.59
N PRO A 22 -15.96 4.03 10.79
CA PRO A 22 -14.63 4.58 10.93
C PRO A 22 -13.57 3.67 10.28
N LEU A 23 -12.69 4.26 9.47
CA LEU A 23 -11.58 3.54 8.86
C LEU A 23 -10.45 3.37 9.88
N HIS A 24 -10.10 2.12 10.19
CA HIS A 24 -9.01 1.79 11.11
C HIS A 24 -7.69 1.46 10.39
N GLY A 25 -7.73 1.32 9.08
CA GLY A 25 -6.56 1.08 8.25
C GLY A 25 -6.93 0.98 6.78
N LEU A 26 -5.97 1.28 5.91
CA LEU A 26 -6.14 1.20 4.46
C LEU A 26 -4.98 0.43 3.83
N VAL A 27 -5.30 -0.41 2.84
CA VAL A 27 -4.32 -1.07 1.97
C VAL A 27 -4.51 -0.57 0.54
N ILE A 28 -3.46 -0.04 -0.07
CA ILE A 28 -3.41 0.27 -1.50
C ILE A 28 -2.63 -0.84 -2.19
N ASP A 29 -3.31 -1.65 -2.99
CA ASP A 29 -2.67 -2.73 -3.74
C ASP A 29 -2.19 -2.26 -5.11
N LEU A 30 -0.86 -2.09 -5.25
CA LEU A 30 -0.19 -1.72 -6.50
C LEU A 30 0.53 -2.91 -7.14
N ARG A 31 0.33 -4.14 -6.66
CA ARG A 31 0.96 -5.33 -7.24
C ARG A 31 0.52 -5.50 -8.69
N ASN A 32 1.48 -5.83 -9.55
CA ASN A 32 1.30 -6.01 -11.00
C ASN A 32 0.72 -4.78 -11.71
N ASN A 33 0.82 -3.59 -11.11
CA ASN A 33 0.42 -2.35 -11.74
C ASN A 33 1.61 -1.71 -12.48
N PRO A 34 1.64 -1.72 -13.83
CA PRO A 34 2.79 -1.25 -14.62
C PRO A 34 2.92 0.29 -14.65
N GLY A 35 2.10 0.99 -13.88
CA GLY A 35 2.02 2.44 -13.81
C GLY A 35 0.86 2.97 -14.63
N GLY A 36 1.09 4.03 -15.41
CA GLY A 36 0.07 4.74 -16.16
C GLY A 36 0.43 6.22 -16.28
N VAL A 37 -0.56 7.10 -16.24
CA VAL A 37 -0.33 8.55 -16.38
C VAL A 37 0.25 9.15 -15.09
N LEU A 38 1.24 10.03 -15.23
CA LEU A 38 1.96 10.66 -14.12
C LEU A 38 1.01 11.46 -13.21
N GLN A 39 0.14 12.27 -13.79
CA GLN A 39 -0.80 13.12 -13.05
C GLN A 39 -1.71 12.31 -12.12
N ALA A 40 -2.09 11.09 -12.50
CA ALA A 40 -2.89 10.22 -11.64
C ALA A 40 -2.10 9.69 -10.45
N ALA A 41 -0.80 9.41 -10.62
CA ALA A 41 0.10 9.05 -9.52
C ALA A 41 0.26 10.21 -8.52
N VAL A 42 0.42 11.42 -9.05
CA VAL A 42 0.50 12.66 -8.26
C VAL A 42 -0.81 12.87 -7.51
N ALA A 43 -1.95 12.83 -8.21
CA ALA A 43 -3.27 13.00 -7.61
C ALA A 43 -3.56 11.96 -6.52
N LEU A 44 -3.22 10.68 -6.75
CA LEU A 44 -3.38 9.64 -5.73
C LEU A 44 -2.49 9.90 -4.50
N SER A 45 -1.23 10.30 -4.69
CA SER A 45 -0.31 10.58 -3.58
C SER A 45 -0.76 11.80 -2.76
N ASP A 46 -1.30 12.81 -3.44
CA ASP A 46 -1.83 14.04 -2.83
C ASP A 46 -3.01 13.80 -1.90
N LEU A 47 -3.74 12.69 -2.06
CA LEU A 47 -4.82 12.32 -1.13
C LEU A 47 -4.30 11.97 0.27
N PHE A 48 -3.01 11.68 0.43
CA PHE A 48 -2.45 11.16 1.68
C PHE A 48 -1.31 12.00 2.25
N ILE A 49 -0.69 12.87 1.43
CA ILE A 49 0.46 13.71 1.82
C ILE A 49 -0.05 15.13 2.04
N LYS A 50 0.19 15.71 3.22
CA LYS A 50 -0.25 17.07 3.56
C LYS A 50 0.50 18.14 2.78
N GLU A 51 1.83 18.06 2.80
CA GLU A 51 2.72 19.04 2.20
C GLU A 51 4.01 18.40 1.69
N GLY A 52 4.76 19.13 0.86
CA GLY A 52 6.06 18.71 0.35
C GLY A 52 6.03 18.18 -1.09
N ILE A 53 7.18 17.67 -1.54
CA ILE A 53 7.34 17.14 -2.90
C ILE A 53 6.72 15.74 -2.94
N ILE A 54 5.99 15.42 -4.02
CA ILE A 54 5.52 14.06 -4.30
C ILE A 54 6.54 13.36 -5.20
N VAL A 55 6.91 14.02 -6.29
CA VAL A 55 7.87 13.52 -7.27
C VAL A 55 8.47 14.70 -8.00
N TYR A 56 9.71 14.56 -8.43
CA TYR A 56 10.31 15.51 -9.37
C TYR A 56 11.06 14.78 -10.47
N THR A 57 11.29 15.48 -11.57
CA THR A 57 12.04 14.99 -12.72
C THR A 57 13.30 15.82 -12.91
N GLU A 58 14.38 15.16 -13.29
CA GLU A 58 15.59 15.82 -13.77
C GLU A 58 15.98 15.24 -15.12
N GLY A 59 16.29 16.13 -16.06
CA GLY A 59 16.62 15.75 -17.43
C GLY A 59 17.63 16.72 -18.03
N ARG A 60 18.08 16.39 -19.24
CA ARG A 60 19.10 17.19 -19.94
C ARG A 60 18.57 18.48 -20.55
N LEU A 61 17.26 18.56 -20.77
CA LEU A 61 16.59 19.71 -21.38
C LEU A 61 15.99 20.58 -20.28
N GLU A 62 15.99 21.90 -20.44
CA GLU A 62 15.44 22.83 -19.45
C GLU A 62 13.97 22.55 -19.11
N ASN A 63 13.18 22.08 -20.09
CA ASN A 63 11.77 21.73 -19.92
C ASN A 63 11.54 20.30 -19.42
N ALA A 64 12.60 19.52 -19.16
CA ALA A 64 12.51 18.16 -18.64
C ALA A 64 12.50 18.13 -17.11
N ALA A 65 12.87 19.23 -16.46
CA ALA A 65 12.78 19.39 -15.02
C ALA A 65 11.38 19.86 -14.61
N ALA A 66 10.73 19.10 -13.74
CA ALA A 66 9.43 19.44 -13.18
C ALA A 66 9.36 18.96 -11.73
N THR A 67 8.66 19.69 -10.88
CA THR A 67 8.43 19.29 -9.48
C THR A 67 6.94 19.29 -9.22
N PHE A 68 6.43 18.19 -8.68
CA PHE A 68 5.04 18.01 -8.31
C PHE A 68 4.96 17.98 -6.78
N ARG A 69 4.07 18.80 -6.21
CA ARG A 69 3.93 19.00 -4.76
C ARG A 69 2.52 18.68 -4.33
N ALA A 70 2.38 18.30 -3.06
CA ALA A 70 1.08 18.14 -2.42
C ALA A 70 0.38 19.50 -2.24
N THR A 71 -0.95 19.51 -2.20
CA THR A 71 -1.81 20.70 -2.12
C THR A 71 -2.80 20.64 -0.96
N GLU A 72 -2.44 19.96 0.15
CA GLU A 72 -3.27 19.81 1.36
C GLU A 72 -4.62 19.09 1.12
N SER A 73 -4.76 18.34 0.03
CA SER A 73 -6.01 17.67 -0.37
C SER A 73 -6.31 16.38 0.40
N VAL A 74 -5.77 16.22 1.61
CA VAL A 74 -5.75 14.94 2.34
C VAL A 74 -7.16 14.49 2.71
N VAL A 75 -7.48 13.22 2.38
CA VAL A 75 -8.81 12.63 2.62
C VAL A 75 -8.87 11.81 3.91
N ILE A 76 -7.74 11.22 4.32
CA ILE A 76 -7.62 10.46 5.58
C ILE A 76 -6.35 10.84 6.33
N ASP A 77 -6.54 11.43 7.51
CA ASP A 77 -5.47 11.78 8.43
C ASP A 77 -5.43 10.79 9.60
N GLY A 78 -4.24 10.42 10.04
CA GLY A 78 -4.04 9.49 11.17
C GLY A 78 -4.39 8.00 10.91
N VAL A 79 -5.07 7.67 9.80
CA VAL A 79 -5.38 6.27 9.45
C VAL A 79 -4.12 5.55 8.95
N PRO A 80 -3.70 4.42 9.58
CA PRO A 80 -2.55 3.64 9.13
C PRO A 80 -2.74 3.15 7.69
N LEU A 81 -1.68 3.31 6.87
CA LEU A 81 -1.71 3.02 5.44
C LEU A 81 -0.58 2.05 5.07
N ILE A 82 -0.91 1.01 4.31
CA ILE A 82 0.06 0.09 3.72
C ILE A 82 -0.07 0.12 2.20
N VAL A 83 1.06 0.19 1.49
CA VAL A 83 1.12 0.05 0.04
C VAL A 83 1.71 -1.32 -0.29
N LEU A 84 0.94 -2.18 -0.96
CA LEU A 84 1.43 -3.47 -1.44
C LEU A 84 2.06 -3.33 -2.81
N VAL A 85 3.28 -3.84 -2.96
CA VAL A 85 4.05 -3.77 -4.20
C VAL A 85 4.71 -5.10 -4.54
N ASN A 86 5.06 -5.27 -5.82
CA ASN A 86 5.87 -6.39 -6.28
C ASN A 86 6.69 -6.03 -7.53
N GLU A 87 7.35 -7.02 -8.13
CA GLU A 87 8.17 -6.85 -9.34
C GLU A 87 7.41 -6.32 -10.56
N GLY A 88 6.08 -6.44 -10.57
CA GLY A 88 5.20 -5.90 -11.61
C GLY A 88 4.73 -4.47 -11.33
N SER A 89 5.01 -3.92 -10.14
CA SER A 89 4.77 -2.52 -9.81
C SER A 89 5.83 -1.65 -10.50
N ALA A 90 5.42 -0.76 -11.40
CA ALA A 90 6.35 0.06 -12.18
C ALA A 90 5.88 1.51 -12.36
N SER A 91 6.81 2.42 -12.67
CA SER A 91 6.55 3.80 -13.09
C SER A 91 5.65 4.56 -12.11
N ALA A 92 4.43 4.95 -12.51
CA ALA A 92 3.49 5.64 -11.62
C ALA A 92 3.25 4.93 -10.27
N SER A 93 3.26 3.59 -10.24
CA SER A 93 3.14 2.82 -9.00
C SER A 93 4.34 3.06 -8.07
N GLU A 94 5.53 3.18 -8.63
CA GLU A 94 6.78 3.42 -7.89
C GLU A 94 6.86 4.86 -7.38
N ILE A 95 6.26 5.81 -8.11
CA ILE A 95 6.08 7.18 -7.65
C ILE A 95 5.21 7.22 -6.40
N VAL A 96 4.05 6.56 -6.42
CA VAL A 96 3.14 6.52 -5.27
C VAL A 96 3.80 5.83 -4.07
N ALA A 97 4.38 4.65 -4.29
CA ALA A 97 5.06 3.91 -3.22
C ALA A 97 6.24 4.72 -2.63
N GLY A 98 7.09 5.29 -3.49
CA GLY A 98 8.25 6.08 -3.07
C GLY A 98 7.88 7.38 -2.37
N ALA A 99 6.87 8.09 -2.85
CA ALA A 99 6.38 9.32 -2.22
C ALA A 99 5.82 9.03 -0.82
N LEU A 100 4.92 8.05 -0.71
CA LEU A 100 4.31 7.71 0.57
C LEU A 100 5.33 7.14 1.58
N GLN A 101 6.32 6.39 1.09
CA GLN A 101 7.42 5.89 1.91
C GLN A 101 8.31 7.02 2.43
N ASP A 102 8.76 7.91 1.54
CA ASP A 102 9.69 8.99 1.89
C ASP A 102 9.06 10.00 2.87
N HIS A 103 7.75 10.21 2.77
CA HIS A 103 6.96 11.01 3.71
C HIS A 103 6.63 10.29 5.02
N GLN A 104 7.05 9.02 5.18
CA GLN A 104 6.67 8.16 6.31
C GLN A 104 5.14 8.06 6.48
N ARG A 105 4.38 8.28 5.40
CA ARG A 105 2.92 8.27 5.42
C ARG A 105 2.36 6.85 5.34
N ALA A 106 3.05 5.98 4.61
CA ALA A 106 2.66 4.58 4.46
C ALA A 106 3.85 3.65 4.65
N LEU A 107 3.55 2.44 5.11
CA LEU A 107 4.50 1.33 5.09
C LEU A 107 4.38 0.62 3.73
N VAL A 108 5.50 0.48 3.01
CA VAL A 108 5.56 -0.28 1.76
C VAL A 108 5.86 -1.74 2.09
N MET A 109 5.01 -2.65 1.63
CA MET A 109 5.11 -4.09 1.91
C MET A 109 5.11 -4.90 0.61
N GLY A 110 5.91 -5.97 0.58
CA GLY A 110 5.94 -6.92 -0.53
C GLY A 110 7.36 -7.20 -1.02
N THR A 111 7.59 -7.11 -2.33
CA THR A 111 8.92 -7.31 -2.94
C THR A 111 9.37 -6.06 -3.67
N ARG A 112 10.66 -5.99 -4.04
CA ARG A 112 11.22 -4.87 -4.81
C ARG A 112 10.42 -4.62 -6.10
N THR A 113 10.18 -3.36 -6.41
CA THR A 113 9.48 -2.94 -7.64
C THR A 113 10.36 -3.04 -8.89
N PHE A 114 9.78 -2.78 -10.06
CA PHE A 114 10.42 -2.99 -11.35
C PHE A 114 11.66 -2.12 -11.63
N GLY A 115 11.69 -0.87 -11.16
CA GLY A 115 12.79 0.08 -11.40
C GLY A 115 12.64 0.93 -12.66
N LYS A 116 11.41 1.30 -13.06
CA LYS A 116 11.17 2.17 -14.22
C LYS A 116 11.01 3.62 -13.78
N GLY A 117 12.15 4.30 -13.66
CA GLY A 117 12.23 5.71 -13.29
C GLY A 117 12.37 6.67 -14.47
N SER A 118 12.14 6.27 -15.71
CA SER A 118 12.36 7.14 -16.88
C SER A 118 11.09 7.87 -17.35
N VAL A 119 11.22 9.14 -17.70
CA VAL A 119 10.20 9.94 -18.41
C VAL A 119 10.38 9.81 -19.90
N GLN A 120 9.31 9.51 -20.63
CA GLN A 120 9.32 9.45 -22.08
C GLN A 120 8.45 10.55 -22.67
N THR A 121 9.05 11.44 -23.45
CA THR A 121 8.37 12.53 -24.17
C THR A 121 8.11 12.11 -25.60
N ILE A 122 6.91 12.43 -26.11
CA ILE A 122 6.57 12.28 -27.53
C ILE A 122 6.97 13.58 -28.23
N LEU A 123 7.97 13.51 -29.10
CA LEU A 123 8.46 14.62 -29.91
C LEU A 123 7.89 14.46 -31.32
N GLN A 124 6.98 15.35 -31.70
CA GLN A 124 6.38 15.35 -33.03
C GLN A 124 7.43 15.79 -34.07
N LEU A 125 7.56 15.03 -35.16
CA LEU A 125 8.49 15.33 -36.27
C LEU A 125 7.75 15.90 -37.49
N THR A 126 6.61 15.31 -37.81
CA THR A 126 5.68 15.71 -38.89
C THR A 126 4.26 15.59 -38.39
N SER A 127 3.24 15.96 -39.15
CA SER A 127 1.84 15.80 -38.73
C SER A 127 1.43 14.36 -38.39
N ASP A 128 2.14 13.36 -38.94
CA ASP A 128 1.83 11.93 -38.84
C ASP A 128 2.92 11.09 -38.15
N LYS A 129 4.08 11.67 -37.81
CA LYS A 129 5.21 10.94 -37.19
C LYS A 129 5.71 11.62 -35.92
N ALA A 130 5.99 10.80 -34.93
CA ALA A 130 6.60 11.23 -33.68
C ALA A 130 7.65 10.23 -33.19
N ILE A 131 8.59 10.71 -32.38
CA ILE A 131 9.55 9.88 -31.65
C ILE A 131 9.18 9.90 -30.18
N LYS A 132 9.16 8.72 -29.56
CA LYS A 132 9.10 8.60 -28.10
C LYS A 132 10.51 8.47 -27.55
N LEU A 133 10.98 9.48 -26.84
CA LEU A 133 12.35 9.57 -26.35
C LEU A 133 12.39 9.71 -24.83
N THR A 134 13.32 9.03 -24.18
CA THR A 134 13.59 9.24 -22.76
C THR A 134 14.31 10.56 -22.55
N THR A 135 13.71 11.47 -21.80
CA THR A 135 14.19 12.86 -21.65
C THR A 135 14.60 13.20 -20.21
N ALA A 136 14.06 12.47 -19.23
CA ALA A 136 14.29 12.71 -17.81
C ALA A 136 14.22 11.43 -16.98
N LEU A 137 14.64 11.53 -15.72
CA LEU A 137 14.45 10.52 -14.68
C LEU A 137 13.54 11.07 -13.58
N TYR A 138 12.74 10.21 -12.97
CA TYR A 138 11.95 10.46 -11.78
C TYR A 138 12.78 10.23 -10.53
N PHE A 139 12.59 11.11 -9.56
CA PHE A 139 13.17 11.04 -8.23
C PHE A 139 12.08 11.15 -7.17
N THR A 140 12.24 10.36 -6.11
CA THR A 140 11.37 10.42 -4.93
C THR A 140 11.70 11.67 -4.10
N PRO A 141 10.88 12.04 -3.11
CA PRO A 141 11.09 13.26 -2.31
C PRO A 141 12.47 13.34 -1.62
N ASN A 142 13.04 12.20 -1.22
CA ASN A 142 14.37 12.12 -0.60
C ASN A 142 15.53 12.08 -1.63
N GLY A 143 15.23 12.29 -2.92
CA GLY A 143 16.23 12.35 -3.99
C GLY A 143 16.74 11.00 -4.48
N ARG A 144 16.05 9.90 -4.14
CA ARG A 144 16.38 8.57 -4.65
C ARG A 144 15.89 8.43 -6.09
N SER A 145 16.76 7.92 -6.97
CA SER A 145 16.37 7.59 -8.34
C SER A 145 15.60 6.28 -8.35
N ILE A 146 14.47 6.24 -9.05
CA ILE A 146 13.70 5.00 -9.23
C ILE A 146 14.35 4.11 -10.30
N GLN A 147 15.11 4.71 -11.23
CA GLN A 147 15.62 4.04 -12.41
C GLN A 147 16.62 2.94 -12.07
N ALA A 148 16.35 1.72 -12.54
CA ALA A 148 17.15 0.50 -12.30
C ALA A 148 17.23 0.01 -10.84
N GLU A 149 16.83 0.82 -9.87
CA GLU A 149 16.82 0.45 -8.45
C GLU A 149 15.44 -0.02 -7.97
N GLY A 150 14.38 0.66 -8.41
CA GLY A 150 13.03 0.50 -7.88
C GLY A 150 12.88 1.00 -6.44
N ILE A 151 11.72 0.74 -5.86
CA ILE A 151 11.39 0.98 -4.46
C ILE A 151 11.62 -0.33 -3.70
N ILE A 152 12.43 -0.24 -2.64
CA ILE A 152 12.65 -1.32 -1.70
C ILE A 152 11.54 -1.23 -0.64
N PRO A 153 10.77 -2.31 -0.38
CA PRO A 153 9.74 -2.28 0.63
C PRO A 153 10.34 -2.14 2.03
N ASP A 154 9.62 -1.48 2.93
CA ASP A 154 9.97 -1.40 4.35
C ASP A 154 9.83 -2.77 5.02
N LEU A 155 8.81 -3.54 4.61
CA LEU A 155 8.61 -4.92 5.03
C LEU A 155 8.64 -5.86 3.82
N TRP A 156 9.72 -6.64 3.73
CA TRP A 156 9.83 -7.67 2.70
C TRP A 156 8.91 -8.85 3.01
N VAL A 157 8.02 -9.18 2.06
CA VAL A 157 7.11 -10.32 2.15
C VAL A 157 7.03 -10.99 0.78
N ASP A 158 7.55 -12.21 0.67
CA ASP A 158 7.50 -12.97 -0.58
C ASP A 158 6.10 -13.49 -0.88
N ARG A 159 5.78 -13.61 -2.18
CA ARG A 159 4.55 -14.25 -2.63
C ARG A 159 4.61 -15.74 -2.27
N SER A 160 3.75 -16.13 -1.33
CA SER A 160 3.75 -17.48 -0.76
C SER A 160 2.34 -18.06 -0.72
N THR A 161 2.23 -19.38 -0.79
CA THR A 161 0.98 -20.09 -0.50
C THR A 161 0.97 -20.53 0.96
N VAL A 162 -0.11 -20.21 1.68
CA VAL A 162 -0.28 -20.68 3.06
C VAL A 162 -1.12 -21.94 3.05
N THR A 163 -0.59 -23.01 3.65
CA THR A 163 -1.37 -24.23 3.91
C THR A 163 -1.75 -24.25 5.38
N LYS A 164 -3.05 -24.12 5.68
CA LYS A 164 -3.55 -24.32 7.05
C LYS A 164 -3.25 -25.76 7.46
N LEU A 165 -2.47 -25.94 8.51
CA LEU A 165 -2.36 -27.25 9.15
C LEU A 165 -3.70 -27.57 9.80
N LYS A 166 -4.20 -28.80 9.60
CA LYS A 166 -5.38 -29.27 10.32
C LYS A 166 -5.05 -29.21 11.81
N SER A 167 -5.98 -28.66 12.59
CA SER A 167 -5.94 -28.68 14.05
C SER A 167 -5.63 -30.10 14.50
N ASN A 168 -4.59 -30.29 15.32
CA ASN A 168 -4.29 -31.61 15.84
C ASN A 168 -5.53 -32.09 16.63
N PRO A 169 -6.24 -33.15 16.18
CA PRO A 169 -7.44 -33.62 16.87
C PRO A 169 -7.15 -34.14 18.28
N PHE A 170 -5.87 -34.33 18.62
CA PHE A 170 -5.39 -34.77 19.93
C PHE A 170 -4.90 -33.61 20.81
N ARG A 171 -5.19 -32.35 20.49
CA ARG A 171 -4.80 -31.21 21.32
C ARG A 171 -5.73 -31.10 22.54
N LEU A 172 -5.50 -31.95 23.53
CA LEU A 172 -6.14 -31.88 24.84
C LEU A 172 -5.74 -30.56 25.52
N GLN A 173 -6.73 -29.76 25.93
CA GLN A 173 -6.53 -28.64 26.84
C GLN A 173 -6.78 -29.11 28.28
N GLU A 174 -6.26 -28.38 29.27
CA GLU A 174 -6.49 -28.71 30.68
C GLU A 174 -7.98 -28.85 31.00
N ARG A 175 -8.83 -27.98 30.43
CA ARG A 175 -10.31 -28.05 30.54
C ARG A 175 -10.93 -29.35 30.00
N ASP A 176 -10.24 -30.07 29.13
CA ASP A 176 -10.72 -31.32 28.54
C ASP A 176 -10.31 -32.54 29.38
N LEU A 177 -9.48 -32.35 30.41
CA LEU A 177 -8.97 -33.42 31.27
C LEU A 177 -9.93 -33.75 32.42
N PRO A 178 -10.15 -35.03 32.74
CA PRO A 178 -10.88 -35.42 33.94
C PRO A 178 -10.21 -34.86 35.21
N GLY A 179 -10.97 -34.16 36.05
CA GLY A 179 -10.48 -33.59 37.31
C GLY A 179 -9.72 -32.27 37.16
N HIS A 180 -9.86 -31.58 36.03
CA HIS A 180 -9.30 -30.24 35.86
C HIS A 180 -9.83 -29.25 36.91
N LEU A 181 -9.03 -28.25 37.24
CA LEU A 181 -9.44 -27.18 38.15
C LEU A 181 -10.22 -26.12 37.36
N ASN A 182 -11.23 -25.52 38.00
CA ASN A 182 -11.92 -24.37 37.45
C ASN A 182 -11.14 -23.09 37.78
N ALA A 183 -11.19 -22.11 36.89
CA ALA A 183 -10.61 -20.80 37.16
C ALA A 183 -11.28 -20.17 38.40
N PRO A 184 -10.52 -19.54 39.31
CA PRO A 184 -11.06 -18.90 40.49
C PRO A 184 -11.68 -17.53 40.14
N SER A 185 -12.88 -17.53 39.54
CA SER A 185 -13.73 -16.33 39.43
C SER A 185 -15.21 -16.67 39.22
N ASN A 186 -16.07 -15.97 39.96
CA ASN A 186 -17.53 -16.04 39.90
C ASN A 186 -18.07 -15.62 38.52
N ASP A 187 -19.24 -16.18 38.20
CA ASP A 187 -20.04 -16.03 37.00
C ASP A 187 -19.50 -16.75 35.75
N ALA A 188 -20.13 -17.90 35.50
CA ALA A 188 -20.02 -18.68 34.28
C ALA A 188 -20.59 -17.87 33.09
N ALA A 189 -19.80 -16.95 32.57
CA ALA A 189 -19.91 -16.59 31.18
C ALA A 189 -19.46 -17.82 30.38
N GLU A 190 -20.42 -18.47 29.71
CA GLU A 190 -20.12 -19.30 28.54
C GLU A 190 -19.06 -18.55 27.72
N PRO A 191 -17.87 -19.13 27.48
CA PRO A 191 -16.89 -18.49 26.62
C PRO A 191 -17.58 -18.34 25.27
N GLY A 192 -17.99 -17.10 24.95
CA GLY A 192 -18.56 -16.76 23.66
C GLY A 192 -17.67 -17.42 22.62
N SER A 193 -18.30 -18.19 21.72
CA SER A 193 -17.60 -18.88 20.65
C SER A 193 -16.54 -17.93 20.13
N ALA A 194 -15.27 -18.27 20.35
CA ALA A 194 -14.19 -17.50 19.76
C ALA A 194 -14.53 -17.55 18.27
N GLN A 195 -15.08 -16.45 17.74
CA GLN A 195 -15.46 -16.37 16.34
C GLN A 195 -14.19 -16.78 15.62
N GLU A 196 -14.26 -17.91 14.92
CA GLU A 196 -13.11 -18.33 14.13
C GLU A 196 -12.69 -17.10 13.34
N PRO A 197 -11.43 -16.65 13.49
CA PRO A 197 -11.01 -15.38 12.93
C PRO A 197 -11.45 -15.37 11.48
N ALA A 198 -12.28 -14.38 11.13
CA ALA A 198 -12.95 -14.28 9.85
C ALA A 198 -11.99 -14.73 8.76
N GLU A 199 -12.41 -15.72 7.98
CA GLU A 199 -11.56 -16.47 7.06
C GLU A 199 -10.62 -15.49 6.34
N VAL A 200 -9.35 -15.57 6.73
CA VAL A 200 -8.24 -14.78 6.21
C VAL A 200 -8.40 -14.70 4.69
N VAL A 201 -8.51 -13.49 4.17
CA VAL A 201 -8.92 -13.15 2.80
C VAL A 201 -8.11 -13.98 1.79
N GLY A 202 -8.67 -15.09 1.35
CA GLY A 202 -8.12 -15.97 0.32
C GLY A 202 -6.70 -16.51 0.57
N ASN A 203 -6.16 -17.14 -0.47
CA ASN A 203 -4.80 -17.67 -0.52
C ASN A 203 -3.71 -16.58 -0.65
N ASP A 204 -4.04 -15.29 -0.46
CA ASP A 204 -3.11 -14.18 -0.69
C ASP A 204 -2.30 -13.85 0.56
N TYR A 205 -1.14 -14.48 0.70
CA TYR A 205 -0.30 -14.29 1.88
C TYR A 205 0.08 -12.82 2.15
N GLN A 206 0.46 -12.06 1.11
CA GLN A 206 0.92 -10.68 1.28
C GLN A 206 -0.20 -9.76 1.77
N LEU A 207 -1.38 -9.86 1.16
CA LEU A 207 -2.54 -9.07 1.59
C LEU A 207 -2.92 -9.41 3.04
N ASN A 208 -2.85 -10.70 3.40
CA ASN A 208 -3.16 -11.12 4.75
C ASN A 208 -2.12 -10.62 5.77
N GLN A 209 -0.84 -10.57 5.44
CA GLN A 209 0.18 -9.94 6.29
C GLN A 209 -0.12 -8.46 6.52
N ALA A 210 -0.48 -7.71 5.45
CA ALA A 210 -0.86 -6.30 5.58
C ALA A 210 -2.09 -6.11 6.48
N LEU A 211 -3.13 -6.92 6.29
CA LEU A 211 -4.34 -6.88 7.12
C LEU A 211 -4.06 -7.25 8.57
N THR A 212 -3.25 -8.28 8.82
CA THR A 212 -2.84 -8.68 10.18
C THR A 212 -2.08 -7.55 10.87
N LEU A 213 -1.17 -6.88 10.17
CA LEU A 213 -0.42 -5.75 10.74
C LEU A 213 -1.35 -4.59 11.10
N LEU A 214 -2.25 -4.18 10.19
CA LEU A 214 -3.22 -3.11 10.46
C LEU A 214 -4.15 -3.43 11.63
N LYS A 215 -4.68 -4.66 11.68
CA LYS A 215 -5.51 -5.12 12.81
C LYS A 215 -4.72 -5.10 14.12
N GLY A 216 -3.46 -5.55 14.10
CA GLY A 216 -2.57 -5.52 15.26
C GLY A 216 -2.32 -4.09 15.76
N LEU A 217 -2.02 -3.16 14.86
CA LEU A 217 -1.83 -1.74 15.19
C LEU A 217 -3.09 -1.14 15.82
N HIS A 218 -4.26 -1.44 15.25
CA HIS A 218 -5.53 -0.97 15.77
C HIS A 218 -5.82 -1.51 17.19
N ILE A 219 -5.67 -2.83 17.41
CA ILE A 219 -5.88 -3.46 18.73
C ILE A 219 -4.94 -2.86 19.79
N LEU A 220 -3.69 -2.56 19.43
CA LEU A 220 -2.73 -1.96 20.36
C LEU A 220 -3.02 -0.47 20.61
N ALA A 221 -3.53 0.25 19.61
CA ALA A 221 -3.92 1.65 19.76
C ALA A 221 -5.18 1.83 20.63
N GLU A 222 -6.08 0.83 20.67
CA GLU A 222 -7.28 0.85 21.51
C GLU A 222 -7.04 0.41 22.96
N LYS A 223 -5.88 -0.18 23.26
CA LYS A 223 -5.54 -0.54 24.65
C LYS A 223 -5.14 0.73 25.43
N PRO A 224 -5.76 0.97 26.60
CA PRO A 224 -5.48 2.14 27.44
C PRO A 224 -4.08 2.13 28.05
#